data_AF-A0A2I0NTK5-F1
#
_entry.id   AF-A0A2I0NTK5-F1
#
_cell.length_a   1.000
_cell.length_b   1.000
_cell.length_c   1.000
_cell.angle_alpha   90.00
_cell.angle_beta   90.00
_cell.angle_gamma   90.00
#
_symmetry.space_group_name_H-M   'P 1'
#
loop_
_entity.id
_entity.type
_entity.pdbx_description
1 polymer ?
#
loop_
_entity_poly.entity_id
_entity_poly.type
_entity_poly.pdbx_seq_one_letter_code
_entity_poly.pdbx_strand_id
1 'polypeptide(L)'
;MSQETVVSDDVKAEMLAYADPIADNLMQGFNEGNYTMYSRDFSPEMRQALDEGAFEQNREHVTSRIGLYESRSDPIVTETGEHIAVNYRAKFEQEDGVALRFVFKKGDPSHRLHGLWFNSPKLRS
;
A
#
# COMPACT_ATOMS: atom_id res chain seq x y z
N MET A 1 23.10 -2.94 5.43
CA MET A 1 21.64 -2.98 5.21
C MET A 1 21.00 -2.61 6.54
N SER A 2 20.17 -1.57 6.59
CA SER A 2 19.43 -1.22 7.80
C SER A 2 18.37 -2.30 8.04
N GLN A 3 18.33 -2.84 9.26
CA GLN A 3 17.42 -3.91 9.66
C GLN A 3 16.04 -3.34 9.96
N GLU A 4 14.98 -3.93 9.42
CA GLU A 4 13.61 -3.56 9.81
C GLU A 4 13.31 -4.07 11.21
N THR A 5 12.63 -3.25 12.01
CA THR A 5 12.19 -3.61 13.36
C THR A 5 10.68 -3.46 13.46
N VAL A 6 9.99 -4.41 14.10
CA VAL A 6 8.56 -4.30 14.39
C VAL A 6 8.37 -3.28 15.51
N VAL A 7 7.45 -2.34 15.32
CA VAL A 7 7.17 -1.29 16.32
C VAL A 7 6.30 -1.81 17.46
N SER A 8 6.24 -1.08 18.58
CA SER A 8 5.32 -1.35 19.68
C SER A 8 3.85 -1.15 19.30
N ASP A 9 2.94 -1.74 20.08
CA ASP A 9 1.49 -1.65 19.83
C ASP A 9 0.94 -0.21 19.83
N ASP A 10 1.46 0.67 20.69
CA ASP A 10 1.04 2.09 20.72
C ASP A 10 1.35 2.81 19.40
N VAL A 11 2.60 2.71 18.93
CA VAL A 11 3.03 3.25 17.64
C VAL A 11 2.25 2.61 16.49
N LYS A 12 2.00 1.30 16.55
CA LYS A 12 1.16 0.61 15.56
C LYS A 12 -0.25 1.22 15.51
N ALA A 13 -0.89 1.46 16.64
CA ALA A 13 -2.23 2.04 16.69
C ALA A 13 -2.26 3.47 16.11
N GLU A 14 -1.28 4.30 16.45
CA GLU A 14 -1.14 5.66 15.89
C GLU A 14 -0.97 5.64 14.37
N MET A 15 -0.13 4.73 13.86
CA MET A 15 0.09 4.54 12.42
C MET A 15 -1.18 4.11 11.69
N LEU A 16 -1.91 3.14 12.24
CA LEU A 16 -3.12 2.62 11.61
C LEU A 16 -4.24 3.64 11.54
N ALA A 17 -4.31 4.60 12.48
CA ALA A 17 -5.31 5.66 12.49
C ALA A 17 -5.33 6.49 11.19
N TYR A 18 -4.19 6.62 10.51
CA TYR A 18 -4.12 7.28 9.19
C TYR A 18 -3.84 6.32 8.04
N ALA A 19 -3.12 5.21 8.26
CA ALA A 19 -2.79 4.28 7.20
C ALA A 19 -4.01 3.49 6.71
N ASP A 20 -4.96 3.16 7.59
CA ASP A 20 -6.17 2.43 7.21
C ASP A 20 -7.09 3.22 6.26
N PRO A 21 -7.50 4.47 6.58
CA PRO A 21 -8.31 5.24 5.65
C PRO A 21 -7.57 5.50 4.33
N ILE A 22 -6.25 5.67 4.33
CA ILE A 22 -5.46 5.79 3.10
C ILE A 22 -5.54 4.49 2.28
N ALA A 23 -5.37 3.33 2.92
CA ALA A 23 -5.50 2.04 2.27
C ALA A 23 -6.90 1.79 1.70
N ASP A 24 -7.96 2.18 2.41
CA ASP A 24 -9.34 2.07 1.92
C ASP A 24 -9.55 2.90 0.64
N ASN A 25 -9.15 4.16 0.65
CA ASN A 25 -9.30 5.04 -0.51
C ASN A 25 -8.46 4.55 -1.70
N LEU A 26 -7.21 4.15 -1.44
CA LEU A 26 -6.32 3.64 -2.48
C LEU A 26 -6.88 2.37 -3.11
N MET A 27 -7.31 1.40 -2.31
CA MET A 27 -7.80 0.11 -2.82
C MET A 27 -9.18 0.24 -3.47
N GLN A 28 -10.01 1.18 -3.03
CA GLN A 28 -11.24 1.54 -3.73
C GLN A 28 -10.92 2.15 -5.10
N GLY A 29 -10.00 3.12 -5.17
CA GLY A 29 -9.56 3.70 -6.44
C GLY A 29 -8.94 2.65 -7.37
N PHE A 30 -8.18 1.70 -6.82
CA PHE A 30 -7.67 0.55 -7.56
C PHE A 30 -8.81 -0.29 -8.14
N ASN A 31 -9.82 -0.65 -7.34
CA ASN A 31 -10.95 -1.45 -7.82
C ASN A 31 -11.77 -0.73 -8.90
N GLU A 32 -12.07 0.54 -8.68
CA GLU A 32 -12.88 1.37 -9.59
C GLU A 32 -12.11 1.79 -10.86
N GLY A 33 -10.80 1.57 -10.93
CA GLY A 33 -9.97 2.10 -12.02
C GLY A 33 -9.88 3.64 -11.98
N ASN A 34 -10.03 4.23 -10.79
CA ASN A 34 -10.06 5.66 -10.59
C ASN A 34 -8.69 6.17 -10.11
N TYR A 35 -7.86 6.64 -11.05
CA TYR A 35 -6.52 7.14 -10.75
C TYR A 35 -6.52 8.33 -9.78
N THR A 36 -7.50 9.23 -9.88
CA THR A 36 -7.60 10.40 -8.99
C THR A 36 -7.80 9.97 -7.53
N MET A 37 -8.61 8.93 -7.30
CA MET A 37 -8.81 8.36 -5.96
C MET A 37 -7.58 7.57 -5.51
N TYR A 38 -7.03 6.72 -6.40
CA TYR A 38 -5.85 5.91 -6.13
C TYR A 38 -4.62 6.73 -5.72
N SER A 39 -4.40 7.87 -6.36
CA SER A 39 -3.24 8.75 -6.15
C SER A 39 -3.46 9.88 -5.15
N ARG A 40 -4.65 9.93 -4.51
CA ARG A 40 -5.04 11.05 -3.63
C ARG A 40 -4.03 11.32 -2.53
N ASP A 41 -3.55 10.25 -1.89
CA ASP A 41 -2.67 10.35 -0.71
C ASP A 41 -1.19 10.13 -1.04
N PHE A 42 -0.83 10.10 -2.33
CA PHE A 42 0.56 9.96 -2.78
C PHE A 42 1.39 11.22 -2.50
N SER A 43 2.67 11.00 -2.17
CA SER A 43 3.67 12.04 -2.20
C SER A 43 3.83 12.60 -3.62
N PRO A 44 4.34 13.84 -3.78
CA PRO A 44 4.62 14.38 -5.11
C PRO A 44 5.52 13.46 -5.95
N GLU A 45 6.50 12.82 -5.32
CA GLU A 45 7.41 11.88 -5.98
C GLU A 45 6.67 10.62 -6.43
N MET A 46 5.79 10.05 -5.59
CA MET A 46 4.98 8.89 -6.00
C MET A 46 4.04 9.22 -7.16
N ARG A 47 3.39 10.39 -7.17
CA ARG A 47 2.52 10.80 -8.30
C ARG A 47 3.28 10.99 -9.60
N GLN A 48 4.55 11.39 -9.54
CA GLN A 48 5.40 11.48 -10.73
C GLN A 48 5.85 10.11 -11.22
N ALA A 49 6.10 9.16 -10.32
CA ALA A 49 6.56 7.82 -10.66
C ALA A 49 5.43 6.87 -11.09
N LEU A 50 4.23 7.04 -10.53
CA LEU A 50 3.03 6.28 -10.81
C LEU A 50 1.96 7.22 -11.37
N ASP A 51 2.18 7.72 -12.58
CA ASP A 51 1.18 8.50 -13.31
C ASP A 51 0.00 7.62 -13.76
N GLU A 52 -1.00 8.24 -14.41
CA GLU A 52 -2.22 7.54 -14.83
C GLU A 52 -1.94 6.37 -15.78
N GLY A 53 -1.00 6.53 -16.72
CA GLY A 53 -0.64 5.46 -17.64
C GLY A 53 0.09 4.30 -16.95
N ALA A 54 0.96 4.60 -15.98
CA ALA A 54 1.60 3.58 -15.14
C ALA A 54 0.58 2.87 -14.24
N PHE A 55 -0.40 3.61 -13.71
CA PHE A 55 -1.50 3.04 -12.93
C PHE A 55 -2.34 2.05 -13.75
N GLU A 56 -2.78 2.44 -14.95
CA GLU A 56 -3.59 1.57 -15.81
C GLU A 56 -2.87 0.26 -16.13
N GLN A 57 -1.60 0.33 -16.53
CA GLN A 57 -0.77 -0.84 -16.83
C GLN A 57 -0.58 -1.74 -15.61
N ASN A 58 -0.27 -1.15 -14.44
CA ASN A 58 -0.10 -1.92 -13.20
C ASN A 58 -1.43 -2.57 -12.77
N ARG A 59 -2.53 -1.82 -12.82
CA ARG A 59 -3.86 -2.33 -12.50
C ARG A 59 -4.24 -3.49 -13.42
N GLU A 60 -4.04 -3.38 -14.72
CA GLU A 60 -4.31 -4.48 -15.65
C GLU A 60 -3.44 -5.70 -15.32
N HIS A 61 -2.15 -5.50 -15.06
CA HIS A 61 -1.24 -6.57 -14.66
C HIS A 61 -1.70 -7.29 -13.40
N VAL A 62 -2.10 -6.56 -12.36
CA VAL A 62 -2.57 -7.13 -11.10
C VAL A 62 -3.93 -7.82 -11.28
N THR A 63 -4.92 -7.12 -11.85
CA THR A 63 -6.28 -7.63 -11.95
C THR A 63 -6.41 -8.82 -12.90
N SER A 64 -5.61 -8.90 -13.97
CA SER A 64 -5.57 -10.08 -14.86
C SER A 64 -5.01 -11.34 -14.20
N ARG A 65 -4.22 -11.21 -13.12
CA ARG A 65 -3.53 -12.32 -12.45
C ARG A 65 -4.17 -12.76 -11.15
N ILE A 66 -4.60 -11.78 -10.35
CA ILE A 66 -5.08 -12.01 -8.99
C ILE A 66 -6.50 -11.45 -8.76
N GLY A 67 -7.08 -10.74 -9.73
CA GLY A 67 -8.41 -10.14 -9.64
C GLY A 67 -8.44 -8.82 -8.88
N LEU A 68 -9.64 -8.39 -8.50
CA LEU A 68 -9.89 -7.18 -7.70
C LEU A 68 -9.60 -7.43 -6.21
N TYR A 69 -9.34 -6.34 -5.49
CA TYR A 69 -9.16 -6.37 -4.04
C TYR A 69 -10.49 -6.61 -3.32
N GLU A 70 -10.49 -7.46 -2.30
CA GLU A 70 -11.67 -7.74 -1.48
C GLU A 70 -11.53 -7.20 -0.05
N SER A 71 -10.42 -7.51 0.62
CA SER A 71 -10.22 -7.16 2.04
C SER A 71 -8.76 -7.24 2.46
N ARG A 72 -8.46 -6.74 3.66
CA ARG A 72 -7.13 -6.83 4.30
C ARG A 72 -7.25 -7.20 5.77
N SER A 73 -6.19 -7.78 6.31
CA SER A 73 -6.08 -8.25 7.70
C SER A 73 -4.64 -8.21 8.19
N ASP A 74 -4.46 -8.50 9.49
CA ASP A 74 -3.17 -8.73 10.14
C ASP A 74 -2.10 -7.65 9.88
N PRO A 75 -2.38 -6.35 10.16
CA PRO A 75 -1.39 -5.30 9.94
C PRO A 75 -0.15 -5.50 10.81
N ILE A 76 1.02 -5.47 10.18
CA ILE A 76 2.33 -5.44 10.83
C ILE A 76 3.02 -4.14 10.45
N VAL A 77 3.37 -3.36 11.46
CA VAL A 77 4.07 -2.09 11.28
C VAL A 77 5.55 -2.28 11.56
N THR A 78 6.39 -1.94 10.59
CA THR A 78 7.86 -2.02 10.69
C THR A 78 8.49 -0.66 10.46
N GLU A 79 9.64 -0.41 11.06
CA GLU A 79 10.41 0.81 10.86
C GLU A 79 11.84 0.54 10.41
N THR A 80 12.39 1.47 9.63
CA THR A 80 13.77 1.41 9.14
C THR A 80 14.28 2.81 8.83
N GLY A 81 15.22 3.30 9.63
CA GLY A 81 15.71 4.68 9.53
C GLY A 81 14.56 5.68 9.63
N GLU A 82 14.45 6.57 8.63
CA GLU A 82 13.43 7.62 8.52
C GLU A 82 12.07 7.13 7.98
N HIS A 83 11.93 5.84 7.71
CA HIS A 83 10.70 5.27 7.13
C HIS A 83 9.99 4.35 8.12
N ILE A 84 8.67 4.33 7.99
CA ILE A 84 7.79 3.41 8.69
C ILE A 84 6.82 2.82 7.67
N ALA A 85 6.62 1.51 7.74
CA ALA A 85 5.86 0.74 6.76
C ALA A 85 4.72 0.01 7.45
N VAL A 86 3.54 0.02 6.84
CA VAL A 86 2.41 -0.82 7.22
C VAL A 86 2.30 -1.94 6.20
N ASN A 87 2.40 -3.17 6.67
CA ASN A 87 2.29 -4.37 5.87
C ASN A 87 0.96 -5.05 6.18
N TYR A 88 0.11 -5.23 5.17
CA TYR A 88 -1.16 -5.92 5.31
C TYR A 88 -1.14 -7.26 4.58
N ARG A 89 -1.89 -8.23 5.10
CA ARG A 89 -2.28 -9.42 4.36
C ARG A 89 -3.60 -9.15 3.66
N ALA A 90 -3.58 -9.05 2.34
CA ALA A 90 -4.76 -8.79 1.53
C ALA A 90 -5.30 -10.04 0.84
N LYS A 91 -6.62 -10.05 0.67
CA LYS A 91 -7.36 -11.00 -0.14
C LYS A 91 -7.84 -10.31 -1.41
N PHE A 92 -7.56 -10.96 -2.53
CA PHE A 92 -8.05 -10.62 -3.86
C PHE A 92 -8.90 -11.78 -4.38
N GLU A 93 -9.72 -11.53 -5.40
CA GLU A 93 -10.68 -12.51 -5.93
C GLU A 93 -10.04 -13.86 -6.29
N GLN A 94 -8.79 -13.86 -6.77
CA GLN A 94 -8.09 -15.06 -7.21
C GLN A 94 -6.88 -15.42 -6.35
N GLU A 95 -6.56 -14.67 -5.29
CA GLU A 95 -5.43 -14.98 -4.41
C GLU A 95 -5.64 -14.42 -2.99
N ASP A 96 -5.43 -15.28 -1.99
CA ASP A 96 -5.32 -14.86 -0.59
C ASP A 96 -3.85 -14.76 -0.16
N GLY A 97 -3.56 -13.86 0.76
CA GLY A 97 -2.23 -13.69 1.31
C GLY A 97 -1.32 -12.77 0.50
N VAL A 98 -1.89 -11.88 -0.32
CA VAL A 98 -1.13 -10.87 -1.05
C VAL A 98 -0.54 -9.87 -0.05
N ALA A 99 0.77 -9.73 -0.02
CA ALA A 99 1.43 -8.79 0.88
C ALA A 99 1.37 -7.39 0.27
N LEU A 100 0.59 -6.51 0.93
CA LEU A 100 0.55 -5.10 0.60
C LEU A 100 1.50 -4.34 1.52
N ARG A 101 2.36 -3.50 0.96
CA ARG A 101 3.29 -2.68 1.74
C ARG A 101 3.11 -1.21 1.43
N PHE A 102 2.77 -0.44 2.45
CA PHE A 102 2.53 1.00 2.41
C PHE A 102 3.64 1.68 3.20
N VAL A 103 4.41 2.58 2.58
CA VAL A 103 5.56 3.23 3.22
C VAL A 103 5.31 4.72 3.41
N PHE A 104 5.59 5.20 4.62
CA PHE A 104 5.46 6.59 5.06
C PHE A 104 6.82 7.10 5.58
N LYS A 105 6.96 8.42 5.65
CA LYS A 105 8.09 9.06 6.34
C LYS A 105 7.73 9.34 7.79
N LYS A 106 8.65 9.05 8.70
CA LYS A 106 8.48 9.36 10.13
C LYS A 106 8.37 10.87 10.32
N GLY A 107 7.44 11.30 11.17
CA GLY A 107 7.26 12.71 11.50
C GLY A 107 6.76 13.60 10.36
N ASP A 108 6.35 13.04 9.21
CA ASP A 108 5.69 13.81 8.16
C ASP A 108 4.23 14.07 8.56
N PRO A 109 3.84 15.32 8.88
CA PRO A 109 2.48 15.64 9.30
C PRO A 109 1.45 15.46 8.18
N SER A 110 1.90 15.34 6.92
CA SER A 110 1.01 15.11 5.77
C SER A 110 0.64 13.65 5.58
N HIS A 111 1.33 12.73 6.27
CA HIS A 111 1.13 11.27 6.22
C HIS A 111 0.98 10.72 4.79
N ARG A 112 1.73 11.27 3.84
CA ARG A 112 1.64 10.86 2.43
C ARG A 112 2.35 9.53 2.20
N LEU A 113 1.83 8.77 1.25
CA LEU A 113 2.48 7.55 0.79
C LEU A 113 3.73 7.90 -0.01
N HIS A 114 4.83 7.26 0.36
CA HIS A 114 6.13 7.35 -0.30
C HIS A 114 6.53 6.04 -0.98
N GLY A 115 5.82 4.95 -0.71
CA GLY A 115 6.00 3.70 -1.43
C GLY A 115 4.80 2.77 -1.29
N LEU A 116 4.58 1.98 -2.34
CA LEU A 116 3.50 1.02 -2.45
C LEU A 116 3.98 -0.22 -3.20
N TRP A 117 3.74 -1.40 -2.63
CA TRP A 117 4.04 -2.67 -3.30
C TRP A 117 2.89 -3.66 -3.11
N PHE A 118 2.61 -4.39 -4.19
CA PHE A 118 1.77 -5.59 -4.21
C PHE A 118 2.69 -6.77 -4.44
N ASN A 119 2.73 -7.70 -3.49
CA ASN A 119 3.64 -8.82 -3.57
C ASN A 119 2.91 -10.15 -3.36
N SER A 120 2.88 -10.96 -4.42
CA SER A 120 2.35 -12.32 -4.37
C SER A 120 3.11 -13.23 -5.33
N PRO A 121 3.08 -14.55 -5.11
CA PRO A 121 3.63 -15.51 -6.06
C PRO A 121 3.11 -15.34 -7.50
N LYS A 122 1.81 -15.10 -7.68
CA LYS A 122 1.20 -14.94 -9.02
C LYS A 122 1.59 -13.66 -9.74
N LEU A 123 2.05 -12.63 -9.03
CA LEU A 123 2.56 -11.39 -9.64
C LEU A 123 4.03 -11.50 -10.08
N ARG A 124 4.77 -12.52 -9.61
CA ARG A 124 6.18 -12.71 -9.95
C ARG A 124 6.43 -13.63 -11.15
N SER A 125 5.39 -14.32 -11.64
CA SER A 125 5.50 -15.41 -12.63
C SER A 125 5.37 -14.97 -14.09
#